data_AF-A0A4S2M7I3-F1
#
_entry.id   AF-A0A4S2M7I3-F1
#
_cell.length_a   1.000
_cell.length_b   1.000
_cell.length_c   1.000
_cell.angle_alpha   90.00
_cell.angle_beta   90.00
_cell.angle_gamma   90.00
#
_symmetry.space_group_name_H-M   'P 1'
#
loop_
_entity.id
_entity.type
_entity.pdbx_description
1 polymer ?
#
loop_
_entity_poly.entity_id
_entity_poly.type
_entity_poly.pdbx_seq_one_letter_code
_entity_poly.pdbx_strand_id
1 'polypeptide(L)'
;MASDKSDPIFAAYDDSSLSESTELVELAVAALAHEDPSTLMTRSGDIVLVSDVVAQYGLREPDGSVPTNYRSLKVLLRLAKYRLARLVPGFILIPKPLFAWFITKR
;
A
#
# COMPACT_ATOMS: atom_id res chain seq x y z
N MET A 1 23.29 -4.89 -15.48
CA MET A 1 22.78 -5.94 -14.58
C MET A 1 21.44 -6.39 -15.13
N ALA A 2 21.37 -7.58 -15.72
CA ALA A 2 20.11 -8.13 -16.21
C ALA A 2 19.28 -8.54 -15.00
N SER A 3 18.13 -7.89 -14.79
CA SER A 3 17.19 -8.19 -13.71
C SER A 3 16.63 -9.59 -13.93
N ASP A 4 16.84 -10.50 -12.99
CA ASP A 4 16.33 -11.87 -13.05
C ASP A 4 14.80 -11.86 -12.89
N LYS A 5 14.09 -12.10 -14.00
CA LYS A 5 12.62 -12.12 -14.04
C LYS A 5 12.02 -13.29 -13.24
N SER A 6 12.84 -14.20 -12.70
CA SER A 6 12.37 -15.30 -11.87
C SER A 6 12.15 -14.92 -10.40
N ASP A 7 12.55 -13.70 -9.99
CA ASP A 7 12.30 -13.21 -8.66
C ASP A 7 10.79 -13.14 -8.37
N PRO A 8 10.31 -13.79 -7.30
CA PRO A 8 8.89 -13.84 -6.99
C PRO A 8 8.28 -12.45 -6.72
N ILE A 9 9.12 -11.45 -6.42
CA ILE A 9 8.74 -10.04 -6.30
C ILE A 9 8.40 -9.45 -7.67
N PHE A 10 9.27 -9.59 -8.69
CA PHE A 10 9.00 -9.07 -10.04
C PHE A 10 7.80 -9.77 -10.70
N ALA A 11 7.61 -11.06 -10.45
CA ALA A 11 6.42 -11.79 -10.89
C ALA A 11 5.11 -11.33 -10.21
N ALA A 12 5.18 -10.61 -9.08
CA ALA A 12 4.00 -10.04 -8.44
C ALA A 12 3.66 -8.63 -8.96
N TYR A 13 4.58 -7.94 -9.63
CA TYR A 13 4.31 -6.68 -10.34
C TYR A 13 3.44 -6.88 -11.59
N ASP A 14 3.40 -8.10 -12.15
CA ASP A 14 2.46 -8.46 -13.23
C ASP A 14 1.02 -8.64 -12.73
N ASP A 15 0.77 -8.67 -11.42
CA ASP A 15 -0.59 -8.71 -10.87
C ASP A 15 -1.19 -7.30 -10.89
N SER A 16 -1.92 -6.99 -11.97
CA SER A 16 -2.60 -5.71 -12.15
C SER A 16 -3.56 -5.34 -11.02
N SER A 17 -4.00 -6.31 -10.19
CA SER A 17 -4.84 -6.05 -9.02
C SER A 17 -4.09 -5.39 -7.85
N LEU A 18 -2.76 -5.30 -7.92
CA LEU A 18 -1.89 -4.62 -6.95
C LEU A 18 -1.36 -3.27 -7.46
N SER A 19 -1.68 -2.90 -8.70
CA SER A 19 -1.30 -1.61 -9.29
C SER A 19 -2.22 -0.52 -8.77
N GLU A 20 -1.64 0.59 -8.32
CA GLU A 20 -2.35 1.85 -8.06
C GLU A 20 -2.32 2.70 -9.32
N SER A 21 -3.36 3.51 -9.57
CA SER A 21 -3.30 4.50 -10.65
C SER A 21 -2.43 5.69 -10.25
N THR A 22 -1.81 6.33 -11.25
CA THR A 22 -1.06 7.58 -11.03
C THR A 22 -1.97 8.67 -10.44
N GLU A 23 -3.23 8.72 -10.87
CA GLU A 23 -4.21 9.70 -10.40
C GLU A 23 -4.48 9.55 -8.90
N LEU A 24 -4.57 8.32 -8.40
CA LEU A 24 -4.73 8.05 -6.96
C LEU A 24 -3.53 8.57 -6.15
N VAL A 25 -2.31 8.35 -6.66
CA VAL A 25 -1.09 8.82 -6.00
C VAL A 25 -1.05 10.34 -5.97
N GLU A 26 -1.42 11.01 -7.07
CA GLU A 26 -1.50 12.47 -7.14
C GLU A 26 -2.54 13.02 -6.16
N LEU A 27 -3.72 12.39 -6.06
CA LEU A 27 -4.74 12.75 -5.08
C LEU A 27 -4.25 12.59 -3.64
N ALA A 28 -3.49 11.54 -3.35
CA ALA A 28 -2.92 11.34 -2.02
C ALA A 28 -1.93 12.46 -1.67
N VAL A 29 -1.06 12.86 -2.61
CA VAL A 29 -0.13 13.98 -2.42
C VAL A 29 -0.88 15.30 -2.27
N ALA A 30 -1.90 15.54 -3.09
CA ALA A 30 -2.73 16.74 -3.00
C ALA A 30 -3.47 16.82 -1.65
N ALA A 31 -4.00 15.69 -1.16
CA ALA A 31 -4.66 15.62 0.14
C ALA A 31 -3.71 15.95 1.30
N LEU A 32 -2.49 15.42 1.27
CA LEU A 32 -1.44 15.79 2.22
C LEU A 32 -1.13 17.29 2.13
N ALA A 33 -0.91 17.82 0.93
CA ALA A 33 -0.60 19.24 0.74
C ALA A 33 -1.71 20.20 1.20
N HIS A 34 -2.96 19.71 1.29
CA HIS A 34 -4.11 20.48 1.75
C HIS A 34 -4.30 20.48 3.28
N GLU A 35 -3.55 19.67 4.02
CA GLU A 35 -3.59 19.66 5.48
C GLU A 35 -3.14 21.00 6.09
N ASP A 36 -3.56 21.25 7.33
CA ASP A 36 -3.07 22.40 8.08
C ASP A 36 -1.53 22.31 8.27
N PRO A 37 -0.77 23.41 8.06
CA PRO A 37 0.67 23.41 8.17
C PRO A 37 1.21 22.87 9.51
N SER A 38 0.51 23.10 10.62
CA SER A 38 0.93 22.58 11.93
C SER A 38 0.85 21.06 12.01
N THR A 39 -0.16 20.48 11.36
CA THR A 39 -0.40 19.04 11.32
C THR A 39 0.62 18.35 10.41
N LEU A 40 0.96 18.98 9.28
CA LEU A 40 2.02 18.52 8.38
C LEU A 40 3.40 18.58 9.04
N MET A 41 3.71 19.70 9.71
CA MET A 41 5.00 19.88 10.39
C MET A 41 5.21 18.86 11.51
N THR A 42 4.13 18.46 12.20
CA THR A 42 4.19 17.43 13.26
C THR A 42 4.62 16.06 12.72
N ARG A 43 4.34 15.78 11.44
CA ARG A 43 4.68 14.53 10.76
C ARG A 43 5.84 14.68 9.77
N SER A 44 6.57 15.80 9.86
CA SER A 44 7.68 16.08 8.96
C SER A 44 8.80 15.06 9.17
N GLY A 45 9.24 14.41 8.09
CA GLY A 45 10.24 13.34 8.12
C GLY A 45 9.68 11.93 8.22
N ASP A 46 8.35 11.77 8.42
CA ASP A 46 7.72 10.46 8.40
C ASP A 46 7.61 9.90 6.98
N ILE A 47 7.89 8.60 6.84
CA ILE A 47 7.64 7.86 5.61
C ILE A 47 6.26 7.21 5.75
N VAL A 48 5.34 7.60 4.88
CA VAL A 48 3.96 7.08 4.86
C VAL A 48 3.70 6.29 3.57
N LEU A 49 2.88 5.25 3.69
CA LEU A 49 2.39 4.49 2.53
C LEU A 49 1.22 5.24 1.89
N VAL A 50 1.19 5.31 0.56
CA VAL A 50 0.07 5.91 -0.20
C VAL A 50 -1.26 5.28 0.22
N SER A 51 -1.33 3.95 0.29
CA SER A 51 -2.53 3.24 0.77
C SER A 51 -3.02 3.64 2.18
N ASP A 52 -2.12 4.06 3.09
CA ASP A 52 -2.51 4.53 4.42
C ASP A 52 -3.09 5.96 4.34
N VAL A 53 -2.50 6.83 3.52
CA VAL A 53 -2.99 8.19 3.25
C VAL A 53 -4.37 8.13 2.61
N VAL A 54 -4.51 7.31 1.57
CA VAL A 54 -5.75 7.07 0.85
C VAL A 54 -6.85 6.56 1.79
N ALA A 55 -6.54 5.61 2.69
CA ALA A 55 -7.49 5.15 3.70
C ALA A 55 -7.84 6.23 4.74
N GLN A 56 -6.87 7.05 5.15
CA GLN A 56 -7.06 8.14 6.11
C GLN A 56 -8.00 9.23 5.55
N TYR A 57 -7.85 9.58 4.27
CA TYR A 57 -8.63 10.61 3.59
C TYR A 57 -9.86 10.07 2.86
N GLY A 58 -10.09 8.75 2.88
CA GLY A 58 -11.22 8.11 2.20
C GLY A 58 -11.17 8.28 0.67
N LEU A 59 -9.97 8.41 0.10
CA LEU A 59 -9.76 8.56 -1.34
C LEU A 59 -10.09 7.26 -2.07
N ARG A 60 -10.49 7.38 -3.33
CA ARG A 60 -10.85 6.27 -4.20
C ARG A 60 -10.17 6.41 -5.54
N GLU A 61 -10.04 5.29 -6.23
CA GLU A 61 -9.61 5.28 -7.62
C GLU A 61 -10.62 6.03 -8.52
N PRO A 62 -10.20 6.55 -9.69
CA PRO A 62 -11.08 7.25 -10.62
C PRO A 62 -12.26 6.41 -11.11
N ASP A 63 -12.09 5.08 -11.15
CA ASP A 63 -13.14 4.11 -11.48
C ASP A 63 -14.11 3.84 -10.31
N GLY A 64 -13.90 4.49 -9.16
CA GLY A 64 -14.70 4.34 -7.94
C GLY A 64 -14.35 3.10 -7.11
N SER A 65 -13.35 2.31 -7.53
CA SER A 65 -12.90 1.13 -6.80
C SER A 65 -12.19 1.52 -5.49
N VAL A 66 -12.19 0.56 -4.55
CA VAL A 66 -11.48 0.75 -3.28
C VAL A 66 -10.02 0.37 -3.52
N PRO A 67 -9.08 1.30 -3.35
CA PRO A 67 -7.67 1.05 -3.57
C PRO A 67 -7.11 0.00 -2.62
N THR A 68 -6.11 -0.72 -3.12
CA THR A 68 -5.52 -1.86 -2.42
C THR A 68 -4.71 -1.39 -1.20
N ASN A 69 -5.00 -1.97 -0.02
CA ASN A 69 -4.21 -1.68 1.17
C ASN A 69 -3.01 -2.65 1.29
N TYR A 70 -1.79 -2.12 1.19
CA TYR A 70 -0.55 -2.92 1.25
C TYR A 70 -0.30 -3.54 2.63
N ARG A 71 -0.88 -2.99 3.69
CA ARG A 71 -0.84 -3.57 5.04
C ARG A 71 -1.91 -4.63 5.25
N SER A 72 -2.77 -4.90 4.27
CA SER A 72 -3.74 -5.99 4.41
C SER A 72 -3.04 -7.34 4.38
N LEU A 73 -3.42 -8.21 5.32
CA LEU A 73 -2.88 -9.57 5.40
C LEU A 73 -3.14 -10.33 4.09
N LYS A 74 -4.29 -10.06 3.44
CA LYS A 74 -4.64 -10.63 2.14
C LYS A 74 -3.60 -10.28 1.07
N VAL A 75 -3.23 -9.01 0.93
CA VAL A 75 -2.25 -8.54 -0.06
C VAL A 75 -0.87 -9.12 0.25
N LEU A 76 -0.45 -9.14 1.50
CA LEU A 76 0.83 -9.71 1.90
C LEU A 76 0.92 -11.21 1.61
N LEU A 77 -0.15 -11.96 1.87
CA LEU A 77 -0.22 -13.39 1.53
C LEU A 77 -0.23 -13.61 0.01
N ARG A 78 -0.87 -12.72 -0.78
CA ARG A 78 -0.79 -12.77 -2.25
C ARG A 78 0.63 -12.53 -2.75
N LEU A 79 1.30 -11.51 -2.23
CA LEU A 79 2.69 -11.17 -2.59
C LEU A 79 3.65 -12.32 -2.26
N ALA A 80 3.42 -13.01 -1.14
CA ALA A 80 4.17 -14.20 -0.75
C ALA A 80 3.69 -15.51 -1.41
N LYS A 81 2.74 -15.43 -2.37
CA LYS A 81 2.19 -16.56 -3.15
C LYS A 81 1.54 -17.67 -2.31
N TYR A 82 1.04 -17.35 -1.12
CA TYR A 82 0.30 -18.33 -0.29
C TYR A 82 -1.14 -18.50 -0.78
N ARG A 83 -1.57 -19.75 -0.97
CA ARG A 83 -2.95 -20.09 -1.39
C ARG A 83 -4.02 -19.65 -0.37
N LEU A 84 -3.62 -19.47 0.89
CA LEU A 84 -4.47 -18.95 1.97
C LEU A 84 -4.99 -17.53 1.71
N ALA A 85 -4.33 -16.76 0.83
CA ALA A 85 -4.75 -15.40 0.47
C ALA A 85 -6.17 -15.32 -0.10
N ARG A 86 -6.72 -16.43 -0.64
CA ARG A 86 -8.09 -16.49 -1.15
C ARG A 86 -9.14 -16.52 -0.03
N LEU A 87 -8.76 -17.04 1.14
CA LEU A 87 -9.64 -17.21 2.30
C LEU A 87 -9.61 -16.01 3.25
N VAL A 88 -8.52 -15.25 3.22
CA VAL A 88 -8.33 -14.10 4.10
C VAL A 88 -9.10 -12.89 3.58
N PRO A 89 -9.95 -12.25 4.40
CA PRO A 89 -10.64 -11.04 4.00
C PRO A 89 -9.69 -9.83 3.94
N GLY A 90 -9.94 -8.90 3.02
CA GLY A 90 -9.06 -7.75 2.75
C GLY A 90 -9.05 -6.68 3.86
N PHE A 91 -10.02 -6.71 4.77
CA PHE A 91 -10.13 -5.74 5.87
C PHE A 91 -9.18 -6.03 7.04
N ILE A 92 -8.51 -7.19 7.08
CA ILE A 92 -7.55 -7.50 8.13
C ILE A 92 -6.26 -6.74 7.85
N LEU A 93 -6.06 -5.65 8.57
CA LEU A 93 -4.86 -4.81 8.48
C LEU A 93 -3.84 -5.24 9.53
N ILE A 94 -2.59 -5.36 9.11
CA ILE A 94 -1.47 -5.56 10.02
C ILE A 94 -1.19 -4.24 10.76
N PRO A 95 -1.06 -4.25 12.10
CA PRO A 95 -0.63 -3.08 12.85
C PRO A 95 0.72 -2.54 12.38
N LYS A 96 0.87 -1.21 12.32
CA LYS A 96 2.11 -0.53 11.90
C LYS A 96 3.40 -1.11 12.52
N PRO A 97 3.50 -1.36 13.85
CA PRO A 97 4.74 -1.89 14.43
C PRO A 97 5.06 -3.31 13.94
N LEU A 98 4.05 -4.17 13.77
CA LEU A 98 4.23 -5.52 13.25
C LEU A 98 4.63 -5.51 11.78
N PHE A 99 4.04 -4.60 11.00
CA PHE A 99 4.40 -4.40 9.59
C PHE A 99 5.83 -3.86 9.44
N ALA A 100 6.23 -2.88 10.25
CA ALA A 100 7.59 -2.37 10.27
C ALA A 100 8.60 -3.47 10.62
N TRP A 101 8.32 -4.25 11.67
CA TRP A 101 9.15 -5.41 12.03
C TRP A 101 9.27 -6.42 10.87
N PHE A 102 8.17 -6.69 10.16
CA PHE A 102 8.16 -7.61 9.02
C PHE A 102 9.03 -7.11 7.87
N ILE A 103 9.01 -5.81 7.57
CA ILE A 103 9.86 -5.22 6.52
C ILE A 103 11.33 -5.18 6.96
N THR A 104 11.62 -4.82 8.21
CA THR A 104 13.02 -4.68 8.70
C THR A 104 13.74 -6.02 8.85
N LYS A 105 13.03 -7.11 9.16
CA LYS A 105 13.64 -8.43 9.37
C LYS A 105 13.91 -9.21 8.07
N ARG A 106 13.45 -8.70 6.95
CA ARG A 106 13.62 -9.30 5.62
C ARG A 106 14.96 -8.89 5.01
#